data_AF-A0A1V9K071-F1
#
_entry.id   AF-A0A1V9K071-F1
#
_cell.length_a   1.000
_cell.length_b   1.000
_cell.length_c   1.000
_cell.angle_alpha   90.00
_cell.angle_beta   90.00
_cell.angle_gamma   90.00
#
_symmetry.space_group_name_H-M   'P 1'
#
loop_
_entity.id
_entity.type
_entity.pdbx_description
1 polymer ?
#
loop_
_entity_poly.entity_id
_entity_poly.type
_entity_poly.pdbx_seq_one_letter_code
_entity_poly.pdbx_strand_id
1 'polypeptide(L)'
;MERESSEYLMTPVTAGSGDPAGYTVEVAVLEDGERPEPGDWHAAAWGTDNGHHVAMILIGPDGAIDPGPGTYRTWVRIQAPPERPVIKSPRFTIN
;
A
#
# COMPACT_ATOMS: atom_id res chain seq x y z
N MET A 1 -15.20 17.32 9.34
CA MET A 1 -15.45 17.15 7.90
C MET A 1 -15.35 15.66 7.66
N GLU A 2 -16.48 15.00 7.47
CA GLU A 2 -16.53 13.56 7.20
C GLU A 2 -16.06 13.35 5.75
N ARG A 3 -15.22 12.32 5.51
CA ARG A 3 -14.73 12.00 4.17
C ARG A 3 -15.88 11.34 3.41
N GLU A 4 -16.21 11.80 2.19
CA GLU A 4 -17.33 11.25 1.40
C GLU A 4 -16.89 10.35 0.22
N SER A 5 -15.60 10.06 0.08
CA SER A 5 -15.06 9.29 -1.05
C SER A 5 -14.08 8.21 -0.59
N SER A 6 -14.17 7.05 -1.23
CA SER A 6 -13.16 6.00 -1.14
C SER A 6 -12.30 6.01 -2.40
N GLU A 7 -10.98 5.97 -2.26
CA GLU A 7 -10.03 6.08 -3.35
C GLU A 7 -8.97 4.99 -3.29
N TYR A 8 -8.47 4.56 -4.45
CA TYR A 8 -7.34 3.64 -4.49
C TYR A 8 -6.03 4.39 -4.27
N LEU A 9 -5.34 4.05 -3.19
CA LEU A 9 -3.95 4.42 -3.00
C LEU A 9 -3.07 3.44 -3.77
N MET A 10 -2.39 3.95 -4.80
CA MET A 10 -1.53 3.15 -5.68
C MET A 10 -0.06 3.37 -5.30
N THR A 11 0.62 2.30 -4.89
CA THR A 11 2.06 2.33 -4.58
C THR A 11 2.85 1.61 -5.68
N PRO A 12 3.68 2.31 -6.46
CA PRO A 12 4.54 1.68 -7.47
C PRO A 12 5.50 0.66 -6.84
N VAL A 13 5.60 -0.51 -7.49
CA VAL A 13 6.52 -1.58 -7.12
C VAL A 13 7.43 -1.87 -8.31
N THR A 14 8.72 -1.68 -8.09
CA THR A 14 9.75 -2.08 -9.05
C THR A 14 10.40 -3.37 -8.59
N ALA A 15 10.15 -4.46 -9.32
CA ALA A 15 10.84 -5.73 -9.10
C ALA A 15 12.16 -5.75 -9.88
N GLY A 16 13.25 -6.19 -9.24
CA GLY A 16 14.55 -6.33 -9.90
C GLY A 16 14.58 -7.46 -10.95
N SER A 17 13.71 -8.46 -10.80
CA SER A 17 13.42 -9.48 -11.81
C SER A 17 12.03 -10.11 -11.57
N GLY A 18 11.41 -10.63 -12.62
CA GLY A 18 10.11 -11.31 -12.56
C GLY A 18 8.89 -10.38 -12.51
N ASP A 19 7.71 -10.99 -12.62
CA ASP A 19 6.42 -10.33 -12.46
C ASP A 19 5.95 -10.45 -11.00
N PRO A 20 5.87 -9.35 -10.22
CA PRO A 20 5.41 -9.40 -8.84
C PRO A 20 3.92 -9.74 -8.72
N ALA A 21 3.12 -9.57 -9.79
CA ALA A 21 1.67 -9.75 -9.76
C ALA A 21 1.23 -11.20 -9.54
N GLY A 22 2.14 -12.18 -9.71
CA GLY A 22 1.89 -13.59 -9.39
C GLY A 22 1.88 -13.91 -7.90
N TYR A 23 2.26 -12.97 -7.02
CA TYR A 23 2.32 -13.17 -5.58
C TYR A 23 1.21 -12.42 -4.84
N THR A 24 0.85 -12.90 -3.64
CA THR A 24 -0.04 -12.13 -2.75
C THR A 24 0.66 -10.86 -2.27
N VAL A 25 -0.07 -9.76 -2.24
CA VAL A 25 0.42 -8.45 -1.78
C VAL A 25 -0.43 -7.93 -0.63
N GLU A 26 0.24 -7.34 0.35
CA GLU A 26 -0.36 -6.67 1.49
C GLU A 26 0.20 -5.26 1.60
N VAL A 27 -0.61 -4.33 2.11
CA VAL A 27 -0.23 -2.93 2.30
C VAL A 27 -0.55 -2.50 3.72
N ALA A 28 0.37 -1.76 4.33
CA ALA A 28 0.12 -0.96 5.53
C ALA A 28 0.24 0.53 5.18
N VAL A 29 -0.67 1.36 5.70
CA VAL A 29 -0.63 2.82 5.57
C VAL A 29 -0.47 3.40 6.96
N LEU A 30 0.68 4.02 7.23
CA LEU A 30 1.08 4.43 8.58
C LEU A 30 1.58 5.87 8.57
N GLU A 31 1.53 6.53 9.72
CA GLU A 31 2.06 7.89 9.84
C GLU A 31 3.57 7.91 9.56
N ASP A 32 4.08 9.05 9.05
CA ASP A 32 5.49 9.19 8.76
C ASP A 32 6.34 9.04 10.04
N GLY A 33 7.21 8.03 10.05
CA GLY A 33 8.07 7.70 11.19
C GLY A 33 7.75 6.34 11.80
N GLU A 34 6.54 5.83 11.58
CA GLU A 34 6.10 4.53 12.08
C GLU A 34 6.63 3.37 11.24
N ARG A 35 6.59 2.16 11.84
CA ARG A 35 6.96 0.90 11.20
C ARG A 35 5.82 -0.11 11.37
N PRO A 36 5.51 -0.94 10.36
CA PRO A 36 4.43 -1.90 10.47
C PRO A 36 4.69 -2.99 11.50
N GLU A 37 3.67 -3.23 12.32
CA GLU A 37 3.48 -4.36 13.19
C GLU A 37 2.62 -5.44 12.49
N PRO A 38 2.50 -6.65 13.04
CA PRO A 38 1.72 -7.72 12.40
C PRO A 38 0.26 -7.37 12.11
N GLY A 39 -0.36 -6.49 12.90
CA GLY A 39 -1.76 -6.06 12.75
C GLY A 39 -2.01 -5.00 11.68
N ASP A 40 -0.98 -4.32 11.19
CA ASP A 40 -1.13 -3.17 10.29
C ASP A 40 -1.30 -3.55 8.81
N TRP A 41 -1.12 -4.84 8.51
CA TRP A 41 -1.10 -5.32 7.13
C TRP A 41 -2.50 -5.66 6.66
N HIS A 42 -2.94 -4.99 5.61
CA HIS A 42 -4.21 -5.24 4.95
C HIS A 42 -3.97 -5.93 3.61
N ALA A 43 -4.90 -6.81 3.23
CA ALA A 43 -4.90 -7.39 1.89
C ALA A 43 -4.99 -6.29 0.83
N ALA A 44 -4.15 -6.38 -0.19
CA ALA A 44 -4.12 -5.44 -1.30
C ALA A 44 -4.23 -6.19 -2.64
N ALA A 45 -4.41 -5.44 -3.72
CA ALA A 45 -4.47 -5.97 -5.06
C ALA A 45 -3.33 -5.44 -5.92
N TRP A 46 -2.93 -6.21 -6.93
CA TRP A 46 -2.06 -5.68 -7.98
C TRP A 46 -2.89 -4.93 -9.02
N GLY A 47 -2.33 -3.83 -9.50
CA GLY A 47 -2.78 -3.14 -10.70
C GLY A 47 -1.60 -2.74 -11.57
N THR A 48 -1.92 -2.03 -12.64
CA THR A 48 -0.92 -1.48 -13.56
C THR A 48 -1.21 0.00 -13.76
N ASP A 49 -0.20 0.84 -13.53
CA ASP A 49 -0.25 2.27 -13.86
C ASP A 49 0.95 2.62 -14.74
N ASN A 50 0.71 3.25 -15.89
CA ASN A 50 1.74 3.65 -16.85
C ASN A 50 2.74 2.51 -17.22
N GLY A 51 2.27 1.26 -17.25
CA GLY A 51 3.10 0.08 -17.55
C GLY A 51 3.91 -0.45 -16.37
N HIS A 52 3.74 0.11 -15.17
CA HIS A 52 4.38 -0.34 -13.93
C HIS A 52 3.37 -1.05 -13.02
N HIS A 53 3.84 -2.08 -12.31
CA HIS A 53 3.04 -2.73 -11.28
C HIS A 53 2.84 -1.78 -10.10
N VAL A 54 1.59 -1.70 -9.63
CA VAL A 54 1.22 -0.94 -8.43
C VAL A 54 0.52 -1.86 -7.45
N ALA A 55 0.85 -1.74 -6.16
CA ALA A 55 0.04 -2.30 -5.10
C ALA A 55 -1.08 -1.30 -4.78
N MET A 56 -2.33 -1.77 -4.82
CA MET A 56 -3.53 -0.97 -4.67
C MET A 56 -4.27 -1.36 -3.39
N ILE A 57 -4.59 -0.37 -2.58
CA ILE A 57 -5.47 -0.51 -1.42
C ILE A 57 -6.53 0.58 -1.45
N LEU A 58 -7.78 0.22 -1.14
CA LEU A 58 -8.87 1.17 -1.02
C LEU A 58 -8.77 1.87 0.33
N ILE A 59 -8.71 3.21 0.32
CA ILE A 59 -8.73 4.05 1.52
C ILE A 59 -10.00 4.89 1.58
N GLY A 60 -10.39 5.32 2.78
CA GLY A 60 -11.60 6.10 3.06
C GLY A 60 -12.63 5.31 3.87
N PRO A 61 -13.84 5.85 4.06
CA PRO A 61 -14.87 5.31 4.97
C PRO A 61 -15.28 3.86 4.68
N ASP A 62 -15.28 3.47 3.42
CA ASP A 62 -15.59 2.10 2.98
C ASP A 62 -14.33 1.31 2.57
N GLY A 63 -13.15 1.91 2.78
CA GLY A 63 -11.86 1.33 2.48
C GLY A 63 -11.41 0.30 3.53
N ALA A 64 -10.30 -0.35 3.24
CA ALA A 64 -9.62 -1.18 4.24
C ALA A 64 -9.04 -0.34 5.39
N ILE A 65 -8.80 0.96 5.13
CA ILE A 65 -8.20 1.93 6.04
C ILE A 65 -8.89 3.28 5.80
N ASP A 66 -9.27 3.98 6.88
CA ASP A 66 -9.82 5.35 6.81
C ASP A 66 -8.86 6.35 7.48
N PRO A 67 -7.75 6.73 6.81
CA PRO A 67 -6.78 7.65 7.40
C PRO A 67 -7.32 9.08 7.45
N GLY A 68 -7.17 9.73 8.60
CA GLY A 68 -7.45 11.16 8.75
C GLY A 68 -6.47 12.05 7.97
N PRO A 69 -6.65 13.39 8.02
CA PRO A 69 -5.63 14.31 7.50
C PRO A 69 -4.29 14.08 8.21
N GLY A 70 -3.19 14.01 7.45
CA GLY A 70 -1.89 13.69 8.01
C GLY A 70 -0.82 13.42 6.96
N THR A 71 0.40 13.11 7.42
CA THR A 71 1.51 12.70 6.56
C THR A 71 1.79 11.22 6.78
N TYR A 72 1.72 10.45 5.70
CA TYR A 72 1.72 9.00 5.73
C TYR A 72 2.80 8.42 4.82
N ARG A 73 3.03 7.11 4.97
CA ARG A 73 3.74 6.25 4.04
C ARG A 73 2.99 4.95 3.83
N THR A 74 3.17 4.38 2.64
CA THR A 74 2.79 3.00 2.41
C THR A 74 3.98 2.08 2.61
N TRP A 75 3.69 0.91 3.16
CA TRP A 75 4.58 -0.22 3.19
C TRP A 75 3.91 -1.33 2.39
N VAL A 76 4.61 -1.88 1.40
CA VAL A 76 4.12 -2.97 0.57
C VAL A 76 4.88 -4.23 0.94
N ARG A 77 4.17 -5.29 1.30
CA ARG A 77 4.74 -6.60 1.60
C ARG A 77 4.28 -7.61 0.55
N ILE A 78 5.22 -8.31 -0.04
CA ILE A 78 4.95 -9.32 -1.08
C ILE A 78 5.26 -10.69 -0.50
N GLN A 79 4.33 -11.63 -0.62
CA GLN A 79 4.47 -13.00 -0.15
C GLN A 79 5.07 -13.86 -1.27
N ALA A 80 6.41 -13.85 -1.38
CA ALA A 80 7.15 -14.52 -2.46
C ALA A 80 8.12 -15.60 -1.92
N PRO A 81 7.62 -16.77 -1.47
CA PRO A 81 8.44 -17.76 -0.76
C PRO A 81 9.71 -18.17 -1.53
N PRO A 82 10.85 -18.34 -0.84
CA PRO A 82 11.02 -18.24 0.62
C PRO A 82 11.14 -16.79 1.13
N GLU A 83 11.14 -15.82 0.24
CA GLU A 83 11.34 -14.41 0.55
C GLU A 83 10.03 -13.72 0.94
N ARG A 84 10.18 -12.57 1.61
CA ARG A 84 9.05 -11.69 1.93
C ARG A 84 9.53 -10.24 1.92
N PRO A 85 9.80 -9.68 0.73
CA PRO A 85 10.30 -8.31 0.63
C PRO A 85 9.26 -7.32 1.15
N VAL A 86 9.76 -6.26 1.78
CA VAL A 86 8.97 -5.13 2.27
C VAL A 86 9.53 -3.85 1.65
N ILE A 87 8.69 -3.10 0.94
CA ILE A 87 9.04 -1.88 0.22
C ILE A 87 8.38 -0.71 0.94
N LYS A 88 9.14 0.36 1.18
CA LYS A 88 8.67 1.60 1.82
C LYS A 88 8.53 2.70 0.78
N SER A 89 7.40 3.39 0.73
CA SER A 89 7.20 4.52 -0.17
C SER A 89 7.87 5.82 0.33
N PRO A 90 8.02 6.82 -0.56
CA PRO A 90 8.10 8.22 -0.14
C PRO A 90 6.89 8.62 0.71
N ARG A 91 7.03 9.71 1.49
CA ARG A 91 5.90 10.27 2.24
C ARG A 91 4.91 10.96 1.31
N PHE A 92 3.63 10.91 1.66
CA PHE A 92 2.55 11.66 1.02
C PHE A 92 1.66 12.30 2.08
N THR A 93 0.84 13.27 1.67
CA THR A 93 -0.06 13.98 2.58
C THR A 93 -1.49 13.74 2.16
N ILE A 94 -2.35 13.47 3.14
CA ILE A 94 -3.80 13.49 3.02
C ILE A 94 -4.26 14.81 3.64
N ASN A 95 -4.91 15.65 2.85
CA ASN A 95 -5.46 16.95 3.30
C ASN A 95 -6.93 16.79 3.65
#